data_AF-A0A975CDU5-F1
#
_entry.id   AF-A0A975CDU5-F1
#
_cell.length_a   1.000
_cell.length_b   1.000
_cell.length_c   1.000
_cell.angle_alpha   90.00
_cell.angle_beta   90.00
_cell.angle_gamma   90.00
#
_symmetry.space_group_name_H-M   'P 1'
#
loop_
_entity.id
_entity.type
_entity.pdbx_description
1 polymer ?
#
loop_
_entity_poly.entity_id
_entity_poly.type
_entity_poly.pdbx_seq_one_letter_code
_entity_poly.pdbx_strand_id
1 'polypeptide(L)' 'MKLVALSKSSDALRYARELLARCETGEVVAVTAIEERPGGTYQLAGSKTSSRTQTAGMLLDAAITRLADE' A
#
# COMPACT_ATOMS: atom_id res chain seq x y z
N MET A 1 -6.38 3.41 14.66
CA MET A 1 -5.40 3.28 13.56
C MET A 1 -4.54 2.05 13.83
N LYS A 2 -4.52 1.05 12.93
CA LYS A 2 -3.72 -0.19 13.11
C LYS A 2 -2.40 -0.03 12.36
N LEU A 3 -1.28 -0.14 13.08
CA LEU A 3 0.05 -0.21 12.50
C LEU A 3 0.41 -1.67 12.21
N VAL A 4 0.92 -1.95 11.01
CA VAL A 4 1.38 -3.27 10.60
C VAL A 4 2.81 -3.13 10.10
N ALA A 5 3.76 -3.72 10.83
CA ALA A 5 5.14 -3.82 10.38
C ALA A 5 5.28 -4.99 9.41
N LEU A 6 5.81 -4.71 8.21
CA LEU A 6 6.04 -5.71 7.17
C LEU A 6 7.56 -5.96 7.12
N SER A 7 8.02 -7.08 7.67
CA SER A 7 9.44 -7.37 7.85
C SER A 7 10.06 -8.14 6.67
N LYS A 8 9.22 -8.71 5.78
CA LYS A 8 9.64 -9.43 4.58
C LYS A 8 8.81 -9.00 3.37
N SER A 9 9.39 -9.05 2.17
CA SER A 9 8.71 -8.64 0.94
C SER A 9 7.46 -9.47 0.63
N SER A 10 7.45 -10.77 0.98
CA SER A 10 6.25 -11.63 0.88
C SER A 10 5.11 -11.21 1.82
N ASP A 11 5.42 -10.64 2.99
CA ASP A 11 4.40 -10.10 3.90
C ASP A 11 3.75 -8.85 3.33
N ALA A 12 4.51 -8.00 2.64
CA ALA A 12 3.97 -6.83 1.96
C ALA A 12 2.99 -7.21 0.84
N LEU A 13 3.32 -8.22 0.05
CA LEU A 13 2.44 -8.74 -1.00
C LEU A 13 1.13 -9.28 -0.42
N ARG A 14 1.22 -10.11 0.62
CA ARG A 14 0.03 -10.66 1.30
C ARG A 14 -0.84 -9.56 1.87
N TYR A 15 -0.24 -8.59 2.56
CA TYR A 15 -0.95 -7.46 3.14
C TYR A 15 -1.66 -6.62 2.08
N ALA A 16 -1.01 -6.31 0.97
CA ALA A 16 -1.61 -5.52 -0.10
C ALA A 16 -2.81 -6.25 -0.76
N ARG A 17 -2.73 -7.57 -0.93
CA ARG A 17 -3.85 -8.39 -1.43
C ARG A 17 -5.05 -8.39 -0.47
N GLU A 18 -4.80 -8.60 0.81
CA GLU A 18 -5.86 -8.54 1.84
C GLU A 18 -6.50 -7.14 1.90
N LEU A 19 -5.69 -6.08 1.81
CA LEU A 19 -6.18 -4.71 1.79
C LEU A 19 -7.06 -4.43 0.57
N LEU A 20 -6.66 -4.91 -0.61
CA LEU A 20 -7.44 -4.74 -1.84
C LEU A 20 -8.81 -5.41 -1.70
N ALA A 21 -8.86 -6.66 -1.25
CA ALA A 21 -10.12 -7.39 -1.02
C ALA A 21 -11.04 -6.63 -0.06
N ARG A 22 -10.50 -6.06 1.03
CA ARG A 22 -11.28 -5.27 1.99
C ARG A 22 -11.76 -3.92 1.44
N CYS A 23 -11.05 -3.35 0.45
CA CYS A 23 -11.52 -2.16 -0.27
C CYS A 23 -12.69 -2.49 -1.21
N GLU A 24 -12.63 -3.66 -1.86
CA GLU A 24 -13.67 -4.17 -2.77
C GLU A 24 -14.97 -4.49 -2.02
N THR A 25 -14.88 -5.06 -0.81
CA THR A 25 -16.06 -5.30 0.05
C THR A 25 -16.61 -4.02 0.70
N GLY A 26 -15.89 -2.90 0.63
CA GLY A 26 -16.26 -1.63 1.27
C GLY A 26 -15.99 -1.57 2.77
N GLU A 27 -15.37 -2.61 3.35
CA GLU A 27 -14.92 -2.59 4.75
C GLU A 27 -13.90 -1.48 5.02
N VAL A 28 -13.01 -1.24 4.04
CA VAL A 28 -12.07 -0.13 4.05
C VAL A 28 -12.60 0.98 3.17
N VAL A 29 -12.76 2.18 3.74
CA VAL A 29 -13.32 3.35 3.04
C VAL A 29 -12.28 4.32 2.50
N ALA A 30 -11.05 4.28 3.02
CA ALA A 30 -9.95 5.14 2.61
C ALA A 30 -8.60 4.43 2.79
N VAL A 31 -7.67 4.69 1.87
CA VAL A 31 -6.29 4.20 1.90
C VAL A 31 -5.37 5.38 1.65
N THR A 32 -4.27 5.46 2.38
CA THR A 32 -3.25 6.51 2.22
C THR A 32 -1.89 5.86 2.24
N ALA A 33 -1.06 6.18 1.25
CA ALA A 33 0.32 5.74 1.19
C ALA A 33 1.25 6.90 1.55
N ILE A 34 2.30 6.60 2.30
CA ILE A 34 3.36 7.57 2.61
C ILE A 34 4.65 6.97 2.06
N GLU A 35 5.28 7.72 1.17
CA GLU A 35 6.60 7.39 0.62
C GLU A 35 7.65 8.15 1.42
N GLU A 36 8.63 7.42 1.96
CA GLU A 36 9.84 8.02 2.50
C GLU A 36 10.88 8.15 1.39
N ARG A 37 11.34 9.38 1.14
CA ARG A 37 12.37 9.69 0.15
C ARG A 37 13.75 9.71 0.80
N PRO A 38 14.82 9.52 0.00
CA PRO A 38 16.19 9.75 0.46
C PRO A 38 16.33 11.12 1.12
N GLY A 39 16.93 11.16 2.32
CA GLY A 39 17.05 12.38 3.12
C GLY A 39 15.96 12.59 4.18
N GLY A 40 15.12 11.59 4.44
CA GLY A 40 14.16 11.59 5.56
C GLY A 40 12.94 12.49 5.34
N THR A 41 12.64 12.81 4.07
CA THR A 41 11.43 13.56 3.71
C THR A 41 10.31 12.58 3.39
N TYR A 42 9.09 12.91 3.83
CA TYR A 42 7.92 12.08 3.59
C TYR A 42 6.98 12.76 2.59
N GLN A 43 6.46 11.99 1.64
CA GLN A 43 5.45 12.44 0.71
C GLN A 43 4.20 11.58 0.83
N LEU A 44 3.03 12.23 0.86
CA LEU A 44 1.75 11.54 0.67
C LEU A 44 1.61 11.13 -0.80
N ALA A 45 1.67 9.83 -1.05
CA ALA A 45 1.36 9.22 -2.33
C ALA A 45 -0.09 8.68 -2.29
N GLY A 46 -0.82 8.80 -3.39
CA GLY A 46 -2.18 8.26 -3.50
C GLY A 46 -3.31 9.07 -2.84
N SER A 47 -3.04 10.23 -2.22
CA SER A 47 -4.09 11.13 -1.69
C SER A 47 -4.88 11.86 -2.78
N LYS A 48 -4.33 11.95 -4.00
CA LYS A 48 -4.99 12.53 -5.18
C LYS A 48 -5.87 11.52 -5.92
N THR A 49 -5.78 10.25 -5.58
CA THR A 49 -6.56 9.17 -6.19
C THR A 49 -7.87 9.03 -5.42
N SER A 50 -9.00 9.41 -6.02
CA SER A 50 -10.31 9.36 -5.37
C SER A 50 -10.81 7.92 -5.12
N SER A 51 -10.18 6.92 -5.74
CA SER A 51 -10.52 5.51 -5.63
C SER A 51 -9.60 4.78 -4.65
N ARG A 52 -10.17 4.32 -3.54
CA ARG A 52 -9.50 3.45 -2.55
C ARG A 52 -8.93 2.17 -3.17
N THR A 53 -9.66 1.56 -4.10
CA THR A 53 -9.25 0.34 -4.79
C THR A 53 -8.05 0.61 -5.68
N GLN A 54 -8.03 1.77 -6.35
CA GLN A 54 -6.89 2.18 -7.16
C GLN A 54 -5.66 2.45 -6.29
N THR A 55 -5.80 3.14 -5.16
CA THR A 55 -4.68 3.34 -4.22
C THR A 55 -4.14 2.02 -3.66
N ALA A 56 -5.03 1.09 -3.29
CA ALA A 56 -4.63 -0.26 -2.84
C ALA A 56 -3.95 -1.07 -3.95
N GLY A 57 -4.41 -0.95 -5.21
CA GLY A 57 -3.77 -1.55 -6.37
C GLY A 57 -2.36 -1.03 -6.61
N MET A 58 -2.14 0.30 -6.53
CA MET A 58 -0.80 0.87 -6.66
C MET A 58 0.16 0.38 -5.57
N LEU A 59 -0.33 0.17 -4.34
CA LEU A 59 0.45 -0.44 -3.26
C LEU A 59 0.81 -1.90 -3.56
N LEU A 60 -0.12 -2.64 -4.16
CA LEU A 60 0.12 -4.02 -4.59
C LEU A 60 1.18 -4.08 -5.70
N ASP A 61 1.09 -3.21 -6.70
CA ASP A 61 2.08 -3.12 -7.78
C ASP A 61 3.47 -2.81 -7.23
N ALA A 62 3.58 -1.83 -6.33
CA ALA A 62 4.84 -1.49 -5.67
C ALA A 62 5.43 -2.67 -4.87
N ALA A 63 4.57 -3.43 -4.16
CA ALA A 63 5.00 -4.61 -3.44
C ALA A 63 5.51 -5.71 -4.37
N ILE A 64 4.89 -5.90 -5.54
CA ILE A 64 5.35 -6.85 -6.57
C ILE A 64 6.69 -6.41 -7.15
N THR A 65 6.84 -5.13 -7.53
CA THR A 65 8.10 -4.59 -8.08
C THR A 65 9.25 -4.81 -7.10
N ARG A 66 9.06 -4.47 -5.82
CA ARG A 66 10.08 -4.69 -4.79
C ARG A 66 10.52 -6.15 -4.67
N LEU A 67 9.60 -7.08 -4.85
CA LEU A 67 9.86 -8.52 -4.74
C LEU A 67 10.59 -9.06 -5.97
N ALA A 68 10.45 -8.42 -7.14
CA ALA A 68 11.17 -8.76 -8.36
C ALA A 68 12.61 -8.25 -8.38
N ASP A 69 12.93 -7.26 -7.54
CA ASP A 69 14.27 -6.68 -7.37
C ASP A 69 15.12 -7.42 -6.31
N GLU A 70 14.58 -8.46 -5.66
CA GLU A 70 15.28 -9.39 -4.72
C GLU A 70 15.83 -10.64 -5.43
#